data_AF-A0A2T5NNS9-F1
#
_entry.id   AF-A0A2T5NNS9-F1
#
_cell.length_a   1.000
_cell.length_b   1.000
_cell.length_c   1.000
_cell.angle_alpha   90.00
_cell.angle_beta   90.00
_cell.angle_gamma   90.00
#
_symmetry.space_group_name_H-M   'P 1'
#
loop_
_entity.id
_entity.type
_entity.pdbx_description
1 polymer ?
#
loop_
_entity_poly.entity_id
_entity_poly.type
_entity_poly.pdbx_seq_one_letter_code
_entity_poly.pdbx_strand_id
1 'polypeptide(L)'
;MNAPAVKREQSLLQNMHEQIKLLRLATADQDTLYALAQNLEKYYLLADEGLIRGIVHIHSANQSLHAIMTLLLACPEDKQIHCEQIAALLEPIRQELLTGFTQISEVM
;
A
#
# COMPACT_ATOMS: atom_id res chain seq x y z
N MET A 1 24.12 -4.47 -25.20
CA MET A 1 24.51 -4.13 -23.81
C MET A 1 23.41 -4.63 -22.91
N ASN A 2 23.63 -5.76 -22.24
CA ASN A 2 22.63 -6.37 -21.36
C ASN A 2 22.78 -5.74 -19.97
N ALA A 3 21.72 -5.08 -19.48
CA ALA A 3 21.67 -4.54 -18.12
C ALA A 3 21.79 -5.70 -17.10
N PRO A 4 22.51 -5.51 -15.99
CA PRO A 4 22.61 -6.55 -14.97
C PRO A 4 21.24 -6.75 -14.34
N ALA A 5 20.80 -8.01 -14.29
CA ALA A 5 19.60 -8.39 -13.56
C ALA A 5 19.80 -8.03 -12.08
N VAL A 6 19.12 -6.98 -11.62
CA VAL A 6 18.99 -6.67 -10.20
C VAL A 6 18.34 -7.91 -9.58
N LYS A 7 19.09 -8.66 -8.76
CA LYS A 7 18.51 -9.67 -7.87
C LYS A 7 17.50 -8.92 -7.01
N ARG A 8 16.21 -9.05 -7.33
CA ARG A 8 15.14 -8.61 -6.43
C ARG A 8 15.26 -9.46 -5.19
N GLU A 9 15.82 -8.90 -4.12
CA GLU A 9 15.68 -9.46 -2.79
C GLU A 9 14.18 -9.66 -2.53
N GLN A 10 13.79 -10.87 -2.11
CA GLN A 10 12.41 -11.15 -1.75
C GLN A 10 12.01 -10.21 -0.62
N SER A 11 10.83 -9.61 -0.73
CA SER A 11 10.32 -8.74 0.32
C SER A 11 10.15 -9.52 1.63
N LEU A 12 10.19 -8.83 2.77
CA LEU A 12 9.95 -9.46 4.07
C LEU A 12 8.62 -10.24 4.11
N LEU A 13 7.57 -9.67 3.50
CA LEU A 13 6.26 -10.30 3.36
C LEU A 13 6.33 -11.59 2.53
N GLN A 14 7.03 -11.58 1.38
CA GLN A 14 7.23 -12.77 0.58
C GLN A 14 7.96 -13.88 1.35
N ASN A 15 9.00 -13.51 2.10
CA ASN A 15 9.69 -14.47 2.96
C ASN A 15 8.77 -15.04 4.03
N MET A 16 7.95 -14.20 4.67
CA MET A 16 6.98 -14.62 5.68
C MET A 16 5.93 -15.59 5.10
N HIS A 17 5.42 -15.31 3.89
CA HIS A 17 4.50 -16.19 3.19
C HIS A 17 5.10 -17.58 2.92
N GLU A 18 6.35 -17.63 2.46
CA GLU A 18 7.05 -18.91 2.23
C GLU A 18 7.27 -19.69 3.53
N GLN A 19 7.62 -19.02 4.64
CA GLN A 19 7.73 -19.68 5.94
C GLN A 19 6.39 -20.27 6.42
N ILE A 20 5.27 -19.56 6.18
CA ILE A 20 3.93 -20.06 6.51
C ILE A 20 3.59 -21.31 5.70
N LYS A 21 3.93 -21.35 4.41
CA LYS A 21 3.76 -22.54 3.57
C LYS A 21 4.56 -23.72 4.10
N LEU A 22 5.82 -23.50 4.47
CA LEU A 22 6.68 -24.54 5.05
C LEU A 22 6.13 -25.04 6.38
N LEU A 23 5.66 -24.14 7.25
CA LEU A 23 5.03 -24.50 8.52
C LEU A 23 3.77 -25.37 8.29
N ARG A 24 2.93 -25.01 7.33
CA ARG A 24 1.71 -25.77 6.98
C ARG A 24 2.05 -27.17 6.49
N LEU A 25 3.11 -27.32 5.69
CA LEU A 25 3.60 -28.63 5.23
C LEU A 25 4.16 -29.46 6.40
N ALA A 26 4.95 -28.85 7.28
CA ALA A 26 5.57 -29.52 8.42
C ALA A 26 4.57 -29.97 9.50
N THR A 27 3.38 -29.37 9.51
CA THR A 27 2.33 -29.62 10.51
C THR A 27 1.15 -30.40 9.95
N ALA A 28 1.22 -30.90 8.70
CA ALA A 28 0.10 -31.53 8.00
C ALA A 28 -0.54 -32.72 8.73
N ASP A 29 0.25 -33.48 9.49
CA ASP A 29 -0.22 -34.64 10.27
C ASP A 29 -0.65 -34.29 11.71
N GLN A 30 -0.68 -32.99 12.05
CA GLN A 30 -0.97 -32.49 13.39
C GLN A 30 -2.13 -31.50 13.33
N ASP A 31 -3.36 -32.00 13.42
CA ASP A 31 -4.61 -31.24 13.21
C ASP A 31 -4.61 -29.84 13.82
N THR A 32 -4.24 -29.70 15.09
CA THR A 32 -4.21 -28.41 15.81
C THR A 32 -3.15 -27.46 15.26
N LEU A 33 -1.96 -27.97 14.93
CA LEU A 33 -0.85 -27.15 14.42
C LEU A 33 -1.06 -26.79 12.95
N TYR A 34 -1.66 -27.69 12.18
CA TYR A 34 -2.12 -27.42 10.82
C TYR A 34 -3.18 -26.30 10.79
N ALA A 35 -4.18 -26.38 11.67
CA ALA A 35 -5.20 -25.33 11.80
C ALA A 35 -4.59 -23.98 12.19
N LEU A 36 -3.58 -23.98 13.07
CA LEU A 36 -2.84 -22.77 13.41
C LEU A 36 -2.09 -22.19 12.20
N ALA A 37 -1.41 -23.03 11.41
CA ALA A 37 -0.70 -22.61 10.21
C ALA A 37 -1.64 -22.02 9.16
N GLN A 38 -2.81 -22.62 8.96
CA GLN A 38 -3.86 -22.08 8.08
C GLN A 38 -4.37 -20.72 8.55
N ASN A 39 -4.61 -20.56 9.86
CA ASN A 39 -5.01 -19.28 10.41
C ASN A 39 -3.93 -18.21 10.19
N LEU A 40 -2.66 -18.56 10.37
CA LEU A 40 -1.54 -17.64 10.11
C LEU A 40 -1.50 -17.21 8.64
N GLU A 41 -1.71 -18.14 7.71
CA GLU A 41 -1.79 -17.86 6.27
C GLU A 41 -2.95 -16.92 5.95
N LYS A 42 -4.12 -17.16 6.53
CA LYS A 42 -5.29 -16.29 6.36
C LYS A 42 -5.00 -14.87 6.85
N TYR A 43 -4.44 -14.71 8.05
CA TYR A 43 -4.11 -13.39 8.59
C TYR A 43 -3.02 -12.70 7.78
N TYR A 44 -2.01 -13.45 7.30
CA TYR A 44 -1.01 -12.93 6.38
C TYR A 44 -1.65 -12.35 5.12
N LEU A 45 -2.57 -13.09 4.47
CA LEU A 45 -3.20 -12.63 3.23
C LEU A 45 -4.07 -11.39 3.46
N LEU A 46 -4.81 -11.33 4.58
CA LEU A 46 -5.58 -10.14 4.96
C LEU A 46 -4.68 -8.93 5.20
N ALA A 47 -3.54 -9.13 5.87
CA ALA A 47 -2.55 -8.10 6.11
C ALA A 47 -1.91 -7.59 4.81
N ASP A 48 -1.46 -8.50 3.93
CA ASP A 48 -0.87 -8.15 2.64
C ASP A 48 -1.86 -7.38 1.76
N GLU A 49 -3.12 -7.82 1.71
CA GLU A 49 -4.17 -7.11 0.97
C GLU A 49 -4.46 -5.71 1.55
N GLY A 50 -4.55 -5.60 2.88
CA GLY A 50 -4.75 -4.32 3.56
C GLY A 50 -3.62 -3.33 3.29
N LEU A 51 -2.37 -3.79 3.34
CA LEU A 51 -1.19 -2.97 3.01
C LEU A 51 -1.18 -2.54 1.55
N ILE A 52 -1.48 -3.46 0.61
CA ILE A 52 -1.54 -3.13 -0.82
C ILE A 52 -2.61 -2.06 -1.07
N ARG A 53 -3.82 -2.23 -0.54
CA ARG A 53 -4.89 -1.23 -0.69
C ARG A 53 -4.46 0.11 -0.11
N GLY A 54 -3.88 0.12 1.09
CA GLY A 54 -3.45 1.36 1.74
C GLY A 54 -2.36 2.09 0.95
N ILE A 55 -1.39 1.36 0.42
CA ILE A 55 -0.33 1.91 -0.45
C ILE A 55 -0.93 2.47 -1.76
N VAL A 56 -1.93 1.82 -2.34
CA VAL A 56 -2.61 2.31 -3.56
C VAL A 56 -3.27 3.67 -3.31
N HIS A 57 -3.97 3.85 -2.19
CA HIS A 57 -4.55 5.14 -1.82
C HIS A 57 -3.47 6.21 -1.61
N ILE A 58 -2.38 5.89 -0.90
CA ILE A 58 -1.25 6.83 -0.72
C ILE A 58 -0.63 7.21 -2.07
N HIS A 59 -0.46 6.23 -2.97
CA HIS A 59 0.07 6.48 -4.30
C HIS A 59 -0.85 7.37 -5.12
N SER A 60 -2.16 7.13 -5.08
CA SER A 60 -3.17 7.96 -5.74
C SER A 60 -3.12 9.40 -5.21
N ALA A 61 -3.13 9.59 -3.89
CA ALA A 61 -2.98 10.89 -3.26
C ALA A 61 -1.72 11.64 -3.73
N ASN A 62 -0.59 10.94 -3.81
CA ASN A 62 0.68 11.52 -4.25
C ASN A 62 0.63 11.94 -5.74
N GLN A 63 0.02 11.12 -6.61
CA GLN A 63 -0.19 11.47 -8.02
C GLN A 63 -1.10 12.69 -8.18
N SER A 64 -2.20 12.75 -7.44
CA SER A 64 -3.12 13.89 -7.44
C SER A 64 -2.45 15.16 -6.94
N LEU A 65 -1.63 15.07 -5.88
CA LEU A 65 -0.87 16.20 -5.35
C LEU A 65 0.14 16.69 -6.40
N HIS A 66 0.85 15.79 -7.07
CA HIS A 66 1.77 16.15 -8.15
C HIS A 66 1.05 16.89 -9.28
N ALA A 67 -0.11 16.39 -9.72
CA ALA A 67 -0.90 17.03 -10.76
C ALA A 67 -1.35 18.45 -10.35
N ILE A 68 -1.82 18.63 -9.11
CA ILE A 68 -2.20 19.95 -8.60
C ILE A 68 -0.99 20.88 -8.56
N MET A 69 0.17 20.42 -8.08
CA MET A 69 1.39 21.23 -8.11
C MET A 69 1.76 21.66 -9.53
N THR A 70 1.66 20.76 -10.52
CA THR A 70 1.90 21.11 -11.92
C THR A 70 0.93 22.17 -12.43
N LEU A 71 -0.36 22.08 -12.07
CA LEU A 71 -1.37 23.07 -12.45
C LEU A 71 -1.13 24.43 -11.79
N LEU A 72 -0.75 24.45 -10.51
CA LEU A 72 -0.41 25.67 -9.78
C LEU A 72 0.82 26.36 -10.37
N LEU A 73 1.85 25.59 -10.73
CA LEU A 73 3.09 26.11 -11.34
C LEU A 73 2.88 26.59 -12.79
N ALA A 74 1.92 26.00 -13.51
CA ALA A 74 1.55 26.43 -14.85
C ALA A 74 0.51 27.57 -14.86
N CYS A 75 0.04 28.02 -13.68
CA CYS A 75 -0.93 29.10 -13.60
C CYS A 75 -0.25 30.42 -13.97
N PRO A 76 -0.78 31.16 -14.97
CA PRO A 76 -0.19 32.43 -15.35
C PRO A 76 -0.38 33.47 -14.23
N GLU A 77 0.59 34.37 -14.07
CA GLU A 77 0.67 35.32 -12.93
C GLU A 77 -0.55 36.25 -12.78
N ASP A 78 -1.33 36.41 -13.86
CA ASP A 78 -2.55 37.21 -13.89
C ASP A 78 -3.79 36.48 -13.36
N LYS A 79 -3.73 35.14 -13.21
CA LYS A 79 -4.79 34.35 -12.61
C LYS A 79 -4.63 34.24 -11.11
N GLN A 80 -5.58 34.83 -10.38
CA GLN A 80 -5.74 34.57 -8.96
C GLN A 80 -6.41 33.22 -8.75
N ILE A 81 -5.77 32.37 -7.95
CA ILE A 81 -6.39 31.15 -7.43
C ILE A 81 -6.86 31.45 -6.01
N HIS A 82 -8.16 31.25 -5.76
CA HIS A 82 -8.72 31.49 -4.43
C HIS A 82 -8.39 30.33 -3.49
N CYS A 83 -8.15 30.64 -2.21
CA CYS A 83 -7.86 29.62 -1.19
C CYS A 83 -8.95 28.53 -1.11
N GLU A 84 -10.22 28.89 -1.34
CA GLU A 84 -11.34 27.95 -1.39
C GLU A 84 -11.21 26.92 -2.52
N GLN A 85 -10.70 27.34 -3.69
CA GLN A 85 -10.46 26.45 -4.83
C GLN A 85 -9.31 25.49 -4.53
N ILE A 86 -8.24 25.97 -3.90
CA ILE A 86 -7.13 25.13 -3.45
C ILE A 86 -7.62 24.11 -2.41
N ALA A 87 -8.42 24.56 -1.43
CA ALA A 87 -9.00 23.67 -0.42
C ALA A 87 -9.87 22.58 -1.06
N ALA A 88 -10.71 22.93 -2.04
CA ALA A 88 -11.53 21.97 -2.77
C ALA A 88 -10.69 20.95 -3.56
N LEU A 89 -9.54 21.36 -4.11
CA LEU A 89 -8.62 20.47 -4.80
C LEU A 89 -7.83 19.55 -3.85
N LEU A 90 -7.53 20.02 -2.64
CA LEU A 90 -6.79 19.25 -1.63
C LEU A 90 -7.66 18.26 -0.85
N GLU A 91 -8.98 18.49 -0.74
CA GLU A 91 -9.86 17.63 0.05
C GLU A 91 -9.87 16.16 -0.43
N PRO A 92 -9.96 15.85 -1.74
CA PRO A 92 -9.85 14.47 -2.21
C PRO A 92 -8.51 13.82 -1.85
N ILE A 93 -7.41 14.56 -1.90
CA ILE A 93 -6.08 14.07 -1.51
C ILE A 93 -6.09 13.71 -0.01
N ARG A 94 -6.66 14.58 0.83
CA ARG A 94 -6.77 14.33 2.27
C ARG A 94 -7.57 13.06 2.55
N GLN A 95 -8.66 12.82 1.81
CA GLN A 95 -9.49 11.62 1.95
C GLN A 95 -8.74 10.35 1.55
N GLU A 96 -8.00 10.38 0.44
CA GLU A 96 -7.14 9.26 0.01
C GLU A 96 -6.04 8.97 1.03
N LEU A 97 -5.37 10.00 1.56
CA LEU A 97 -4.35 9.84 2.61
C LEU A 97 -4.95 9.25 3.89
N LEU A 98 -6.11 9.73 4.33
CA LEU A 98 -6.80 9.20 5.51
C LEU A 98 -7.22 7.75 5.32
N THR A 99 -7.76 7.41 4.15
CA THR A 99 -8.16 6.05 3.80
C THR A 99 -6.96 5.11 3.78
N GLY A 100 -5.88 5.52 3.12
CA GLY A 100 -4.65 4.75 3.05
C GLY A 100 -4.01 4.54 4.42
N PHE A 101 -3.96 5.59 5.25
CA PHE A 101 -3.47 5.51 6.62
C PHE A 101 -4.31 4.55 7.47
N THR A 102 -5.63 4.61 7.35
CA THR A 102 -6.54 3.74 8.12
C THR A 102 -6.31 2.28 7.76
N GLN A 103 -6.24 1.95 6.47
CA GLN A 103 -6.03 0.59 6.00
C GLN A 103 -4.65 0.02 6.38
N ILE A 104 -3.61 0.84 6.42
CA ILE A 104 -2.28 0.41 6.90
C ILE A 104 -2.31 0.22 8.42
N SER A 105 -2.98 1.12 9.15
CA SER A 105 -3.07 1.06 10.62
C SER A 105 -3.91 -0.12 11.12
N GLU A 106 -4.86 -0.61 10.33
CA GLU A 106 -5.60 -1.84 10.64
C GLU A 106 -4.75 -3.11 10.51
N VAL A 107 -3.62 -3.03 9.83
CA VAL A 107 -2.66 -4.13 9.64
C VAL A 107 -1.49 -4.08 10.62
N MET A 108 -1.10 -2.88 11.06
CA MET A 108 0.02 -2.64 12.00
C MET A 108 -0.40 -2.79 13.47
#